data_AF-H6SK81-F1
#
_entry.id   AF-H6SK81-F1
#
_cell.length_a   1.000
_cell.length_b   1.000
_cell.length_c   1.000
_cell.angle_alpha   90.00
_cell.angle_beta   90.00
_cell.angle_gamma   90.00
#
_symmetry.space_group_name_H-M   'P 1'
#
loop_
_entity.id
_entity.type
_entity.pdbx_description
1 polymer ?
#
loop_
_entity_poly.entity_id
_entity_poly.type
_entity_poly.pdbx_seq_one_letter_code
_entity_poly.pdbx_strand_id
1 'polypeptide(L)'
;MRLAFSNASFLFEDPALGARLAIRDLDGFFDRQDGAFVITLGASLDRPEGEVRLDATLNGSAASDPLDAALSFAGLTPAALRESVALLMPGVSLALGPVRAGRLAGDVQARLDLRALAGPDPRLGLLNAFFRLEAGEVRLTLSGSLPETPWEKLSSDLEVPHVLLAGRATRGLESLPLDRLAVDLGHGATLEARGEAQDLATAPRISLRPVITGLATEDLIRLWPPFVAEGARTWMAENLSRGRVREAVLDIVLAGPRLAEVAPVSLAGTADVEGLTVVYRAPLPPLEDVGGRLHLALEAIRVDVAQARVQGLDGLALQGGTVVFTGLDAEDQFADIKARISGPLAQALTLIDHEPLGYAKAVGLVPAQVKGEAETEISFAFPLLKTLTFEQVSLGVKARLAGVALPRVVLGRDLGDGAF
;
A
#
# COMPACT_ATOMS: atom_id res chain seq x y z
N MET A 1 -2.24 -27.89 45.91
CA MET A 1 -1.09 -27.13 46.47
C MET A 1 -1.16 -25.74 45.89
N ARG A 2 -1.22 -24.71 46.73
CA ARG A 2 -1.28 -23.30 46.29
C ARG A 2 -0.11 -22.51 46.87
N LEU A 3 0.58 -21.77 46.02
CA LEU A 3 1.65 -20.84 46.37
C LEU A 3 1.33 -19.49 45.74
N ALA A 4 1.49 -18.40 46.49
CA ALA A 4 1.24 -17.05 45.99
C ALA A 4 2.32 -16.09 46.48
N PHE A 5 2.63 -15.09 45.67
CA PHE A 5 3.52 -14.00 46.03
C PHE A 5 2.89 -12.69 45.55
N SER A 6 3.20 -11.61 46.26
CA SER A 6 2.66 -10.30 45.96
C SER A 6 3.66 -9.19 46.25
N ASN A 7 3.66 -8.13 45.44
CA ASN A 7 4.55 -6.97 45.53
C ASN A 7 6.04 -7.35 45.61
N ALA A 8 6.43 -8.42 44.90
CA ALA A 8 7.82 -8.83 44.90
C ALA A 8 8.63 -7.98 43.91
N SER A 9 9.87 -7.64 44.28
CA SER A 9 10.82 -6.93 43.42
C SER A 9 11.99 -7.84 43.12
N PHE A 10 12.34 -7.99 41.85
CA PHE A 10 13.46 -8.80 41.39
C PHE A 10 14.39 -7.98 40.52
N LEU A 11 15.69 -8.21 40.69
CA LEU A 11 16.72 -7.70 39.79
C LEU A 11 17.35 -8.90 39.10
N PHE A 12 17.15 -8.99 37.79
CA PHE A 12 17.80 -9.98 36.94
C PHE A 12 19.03 -9.35 36.30
N GLU A 13 20.20 -9.94 36.53
CA GLU A 13 21.48 -9.53 35.95
C GLU A 13 22.09 -10.75 35.26
N ASP A 14 22.22 -10.70 33.94
CA ASP A 14 22.94 -11.69 33.14
C ASP A 14 24.19 -11.04 32.52
N PRO A 15 25.40 -11.31 33.08
CA PRO A 15 26.65 -10.78 32.57
C PRO A 15 27.04 -11.31 31.18
N ALA A 16 26.58 -12.51 30.80
CA ALA A 16 26.89 -13.12 29.51
C ALA A 16 26.04 -12.52 28.38
N LEU A 17 24.82 -12.11 28.70
CA LEU A 17 23.89 -11.47 27.78
C LEU A 17 23.88 -9.93 27.90
N GLY A 18 24.65 -9.38 28.85
CA GLY A 18 24.71 -7.93 29.12
C GLY A 18 23.37 -7.33 29.58
N ALA A 19 22.45 -8.17 30.06
CA ALA A 19 21.07 -7.79 30.34
C ALA A 19 20.88 -7.47 31.83
N ARG A 20 20.27 -6.32 32.12
CA ARG A 20 19.84 -5.92 33.47
C ARG A 20 18.37 -5.56 33.45
N LEU A 21 17.56 -6.27 34.23
CA LEU A 21 16.09 -6.14 34.25
C LEU A 21 15.61 -5.97 35.69
N ALA A 22 15.03 -4.80 35.98
CA ALA A 22 14.34 -4.53 37.23
C ALA A 22 12.85 -4.83 37.05
N ILE A 23 12.36 -5.82 37.80
CA ILE A 23 10.96 -6.22 37.84
C ILE A 23 10.39 -5.70 39.15
N ARG A 24 9.33 -4.89 39.06
CA ARG A 24 8.56 -4.37 40.19
C ARG A 24 7.15 -4.94 40.15
N ASP A 25 6.49 -4.88 41.30
CA ASP A 25 5.09 -5.27 41.46
C ASP A 25 4.81 -6.66 40.86
N LEU A 26 5.74 -7.60 41.09
CA LEU A 26 5.57 -8.98 40.64
C LEU A 26 4.56 -9.65 41.57
N ASP A 27 3.39 -9.92 41.01
CA ASP A 27 2.29 -10.62 41.65
C ASP A 27 2.04 -11.95 40.91
N GLY A 28 1.61 -12.96 41.64
CA GLY A 28 1.31 -14.22 41.00
C GLY A 28 0.94 -15.34 41.93
N PHE A 29 0.42 -16.40 41.34
CA PHE A 29 0.12 -17.62 42.06
C PHE A 29 0.34 -18.85 41.19
N PHE A 30 0.65 -19.93 41.88
CA PHE A 30 0.65 -21.28 41.39
C PHE A 30 -0.43 -22.04 42.15
N ASP A 31 -1.34 -22.71 41.45
CA ASP A 31 -2.25 -23.68 42.06
C ASP A 31 -2.17 -25.02 41.30
N ARG A 32 -2.21 -26.11 42.06
CA ARG A 32 -2.18 -27.48 41.53
C ARG A 32 -3.25 -28.32 42.22
N GLN A 33 -4.18 -28.85 41.43
CA GLN A 33 -5.29 -29.70 41.88
C GLN A 33 -5.48 -30.84 40.88
N ASP A 34 -5.64 -32.07 41.38
CA ASP A 34 -5.92 -33.28 40.59
C ASP A 34 -5.01 -33.50 39.36
N GLY A 35 -3.72 -33.18 39.50
CA GLY A 35 -2.73 -33.31 38.44
C GLY A 35 -2.68 -32.13 37.46
N ALA A 36 -3.71 -31.29 37.42
CA ALA A 36 -3.72 -30.02 36.71
C ALA A 36 -3.00 -28.93 37.51
N PHE A 37 -2.43 -27.95 36.81
CA PHE A 37 -1.83 -26.76 37.41
C PHE A 37 -2.16 -25.50 36.61
N VAL A 38 -2.21 -24.38 37.33
CA VAL A 38 -2.38 -23.03 36.81
C VAL A 38 -1.29 -22.15 37.41
N ILE A 39 -0.64 -21.37 36.56
CA ILE A 39 0.33 -20.34 36.94
C ILE A 39 -0.18 -19.03 36.40
N THR A 40 -0.27 -18.01 37.24
CA THR A 40 -0.54 -16.64 36.81
C THR A 40 0.57 -15.74 37.34
N LEU A 41 1.10 -14.89 36.46
CA LEU A 41 2.15 -13.92 36.74
C LEU A 41 1.69 -12.56 36.20
N GLY A 42 1.76 -11.52 37.02
CA GLY A 42 1.60 -10.13 36.61
C GLY A 42 2.85 -9.35 37.04
N ALA A 43 3.40 -8.53 36.16
CA ALA A 43 4.63 -7.80 36.42
C ALA A 43 4.66 -6.43 35.75
N SER A 44 5.23 -5.44 36.45
CA SER A 44 5.62 -4.14 35.88
C SER A 44 7.14 -4.06 35.77
N LEU A 45 7.63 -3.79 34.57
CA LEU A 45 9.05 -3.72 34.26
C LEU A 45 9.42 -2.27 33.99
N ASP A 46 10.27 -1.70 34.85
CA ASP A 46 10.84 -0.37 34.64
C ASP A 46 11.92 -0.47 33.57
N ARG A 47 11.68 0.18 32.44
CA ARG A 47 12.68 0.35 31.38
C ARG A 47 12.99 1.83 31.16
N PRO A 48 14.19 2.16 30.62
CA PRO A 48 14.53 3.54 30.26
C PRO A 48 13.49 4.21 29.34
N GLU A 49 12.77 3.42 28.54
CA GLU A 49 11.80 3.86 27.54
C GLU A 49 10.34 3.95 28.07
N GLY A 50 10.12 3.55 29.33
CA GLY A 50 8.83 3.55 30.01
C GLY A 50 8.53 2.27 30.77
N GLU A 51 7.40 2.27 31.48
CA GLU A 51 6.87 1.09 32.17
C GLU A 51 6.29 0.10 31.15
N VAL A 52 6.66 -1.18 31.29
CA VAL A 52 6.07 -2.29 30.53
C VAL A 52 5.28 -3.17 31.46
N ARG A 53 4.02 -3.45 31.11
CA ARG A 53 3.18 -4.39 31.85
C ARG A 53 3.11 -5.72 31.15
N LEU A 54 3.22 -6.81 31.91
CA LEU A 54 3.12 -8.18 31.42
C LEU A 54 2.19 -8.97 32.34
N ASP A 55 1.23 -9.65 31.73
CA ASP A 55 0.36 -10.61 32.38
C ASP A 55 0.50 -11.94 31.65
N ALA A 56 0.89 -13.00 32.35
CA ALA A 56 1.06 -14.32 31.79
C ALA A 56 0.25 -15.34 32.58
N THR A 57 -0.44 -16.23 31.87
CA THR A 57 -1.11 -17.38 32.45
C THR A 57 -0.65 -18.66 31.76
N LEU A 58 -0.37 -19.69 32.53
CA LEU A 58 0.06 -21.01 32.08
C LEU A 58 -0.87 -22.06 32.68
N ASN A 59 -1.51 -22.86 31.85
CA ASN A 59 -2.41 -23.92 32.27
C ASN A 59 -1.94 -25.25 31.70
N GLY A 60 -1.94 -26.31 32.50
CA GLY A 60 -1.54 -27.63 32.02
C GLY A 60 -1.83 -28.76 32.99
N SER A 61 -1.41 -29.95 32.60
CA SER A 61 -1.43 -31.14 33.45
C SER A 61 -0.03 -31.70 33.59
N ALA A 62 0.37 -32.03 34.81
CA ALA A 62 1.67 -32.61 35.11
C ALA A 62 1.91 -33.98 34.43
N ALA A 63 0.83 -34.62 33.93
CA ALA A 63 0.87 -35.94 33.30
C ALA A 63 0.78 -35.91 31.76
N SER A 64 0.50 -34.76 31.13
CA SER A 64 0.24 -34.71 29.69
C SER A 64 0.54 -33.35 29.07
N ASP A 65 1.25 -33.36 27.94
CA ASP A 65 1.17 -32.31 26.92
C ASP A 65 -0.20 -32.38 26.21
N PRO A 66 -0.75 -31.26 25.71
CA PRO A 66 -0.12 -29.92 25.61
C PRO A 66 -0.47 -28.95 26.76
N LEU A 67 0.31 -27.87 26.82
CA LEU A 67 0.17 -26.73 27.73
C LEU A 67 -0.51 -25.55 27.03
N ASP A 68 -1.42 -24.85 27.70
CA ASP A 68 -2.02 -23.63 27.20
C ASP A 68 -1.39 -22.41 27.89
N ALA A 69 -0.79 -21.51 27.11
CA ALA A 69 -0.16 -20.29 27.57
C ALA A 69 -0.92 -19.07 27.04
N ALA A 70 -1.11 -18.07 27.89
CA ALA A 70 -1.61 -16.75 27.51
C ALA A 70 -0.64 -15.69 28.00
N LEU A 71 -0.37 -14.68 27.17
CA LEU A 71 0.48 -13.54 27.47
C LEU A 71 -0.20 -12.27 26.98
N SER A 72 -0.44 -11.33 27.87
CA SER A 72 -0.84 -9.96 27.54
C SER A 72 0.29 -9.01 27.91
N PHE A 73 0.51 -8.00 27.07
CA PHE A 73 1.54 -7.01 27.33
C PHE A 73 1.10 -5.63 26.87
N ALA A 74 1.66 -4.59 27.50
CA ALA A 74 1.45 -3.21 27.11
C ALA A 74 2.70 -2.35 27.34
N GLY A 75 2.90 -1.37 26.46
CA GLY A 75 3.99 -0.40 26.57
C GLY A 75 5.33 -0.87 26.04
N LEU A 76 5.39 -2.03 25.38
CA LEU A 76 6.63 -2.55 24.80
C LEU A 76 7.05 -1.73 23.58
N THR A 77 8.32 -1.36 23.47
CA THR A 77 8.85 -0.79 22.24
C THR A 77 9.32 -1.91 21.29
N PRO A 78 9.38 -1.66 19.97
CA PRO A 78 9.94 -2.64 19.02
C PRO A 78 11.37 -3.08 19.36
N ALA A 79 12.19 -2.18 19.91
CA ALA A 79 13.54 -2.50 20.38
C ALA A 79 13.50 -3.46 21.57
N ALA A 80 12.74 -3.12 22.62
CA ALA A 80 12.60 -3.96 23.81
C ALA A 80 12.01 -5.35 23.49
N LEU A 81 11.09 -5.45 22.53
CA LEU A 81 10.53 -6.72 22.08
C LEU A 81 11.59 -7.60 21.40
N ARG A 82 12.43 -7.04 20.52
CA ARG A 82 13.53 -7.79 19.89
C ARG A 82 14.51 -8.32 20.92
N GLU A 83 14.91 -7.48 21.87
CA GLU A 83 15.82 -7.89 22.96
C GLU A 83 15.21 -9.01 23.80
N SER A 84 13.92 -8.88 24.15
CA SER A 84 13.23 -9.89 24.96
C SER A 84 13.12 -11.23 24.24
N VAL A 85 12.86 -11.25 22.92
CA VAL A 85 12.85 -12.49 22.15
C VAL A 85 14.24 -13.08 21.98
N ALA A 86 15.26 -12.25 21.74
CA ALA A 86 16.64 -12.74 21.66
C ALA A 86 17.11 -13.38 22.98
N LEU A 87 16.65 -12.84 24.11
CA LEU A 87 16.92 -13.37 25.46
C LEU A 87 16.20 -14.71 25.70
N LEU A 88 14.91 -14.78 25.38
CA LEU A 88 14.05 -15.94 25.68
C LEU A 88 14.21 -17.09 24.67
N MET A 89 14.53 -16.78 23.42
CA MET A 89 14.68 -17.74 22.33
C MET A 89 15.97 -17.47 21.54
N PRO A 90 17.13 -17.89 22.07
CA PRO A 90 18.41 -17.74 21.38
C PRO A 90 18.36 -18.38 19.99
N GLY A 91 18.76 -17.62 18.96
CA GLY A 91 18.71 -18.06 17.57
C GLY A 91 17.40 -17.71 16.82
N VAL A 92 16.39 -17.17 17.50
CA VAL A 92 15.21 -16.56 16.86
C VAL A 92 15.44 -15.07 16.68
N SER A 93 15.35 -14.59 15.44
CA SER A 93 15.43 -13.16 15.10
C SER A 93 14.06 -12.64 14.69
N LEU A 94 13.56 -11.63 15.40
CA LEU A 94 12.37 -10.88 15.01
C LEU A 94 12.76 -9.82 13.98
N ALA A 95 12.32 -10.00 12.75
CA ALA A 95 12.49 -9.02 11.67
C ALA A 95 11.50 -7.85 11.79
N LEU A 96 11.59 -7.07 12.88
CA LEU A 96 10.92 -5.76 13.00
C LEU A 96 11.70 -4.66 12.27
N GLY A 97 12.44 -5.04 11.23
CA GLY A 97 13.36 -4.20 10.48
C GLY A 97 12.75 -2.91 9.95
N PRO A 98 11.46 -2.83 9.59
CA PRO A 98 10.82 -1.56 9.24
C PRO A 98 10.37 -0.73 10.44
N VAL A 99 10.01 -1.33 11.58
CA VAL A 99 9.41 -0.61 12.71
C VAL A 99 10.49 0.04 13.57
N ARG A 100 10.49 1.37 13.65
CA ARG A 100 11.50 2.17 14.39
C ARG A 100 11.02 2.65 15.74
N ALA A 101 9.74 2.97 15.85
CA ALA A 101 9.14 3.54 17.04
C ALA A 101 7.67 3.12 17.17
N GLY A 102 7.10 3.36 18.34
CA GLY A 102 5.73 3.05 18.70
C GLY A 102 5.66 2.32 20.04
N ARG A 103 4.46 2.31 20.64
CA ARG A 103 4.16 1.50 21.82
C ARG A 103 3.28 0.34 21.43
N LEU A 104 3.82 -0.85 21.60
CA LEU A 104 3.16 -2.12 21.31
C LEU A 104 2.39 -2.58 22.55
N ALA A 105 1.17 -3.02 22.30
CA ALA A 105 0.37 -3.81 23.20
C ALA A 105 -0.12 -5.04 22.46
N GLY A 106 -0.48 -6.09 23.21
CA GLY A 106 -1.07 -7.24 22.57
C GLY A 106 -1.35 -8.40 23.50
N ASP A 107 -2.10 -9.33 22.94
CA ASP A 107 -2.51 -10.57 23.55
C ASP A 107 -2.06 -11.72 22.66
N VAL A 108 -1.43 -12.73 23.26
CA VAL A 108 -0.97 -13.95 22.61
C VAL A 108 -1.49 -15.13 23.40
N GLN A 109 -2.19 -16.04 22.73
CA GLN A 109 -2.62 -17.31 23.29
C GLN A 109 -1.97 -18.41 22.48
N ALA A 110 -1.27 -19.34 23.11
CA ALA A 110 -0.52 -20.38 22.44
C ALA A 110 -0.74 -21.73 23.11
N ARG A 111 -0.81 -22.78 22.29
CA ARG A 111 -0.80 -24.16 22.73
C ARG A 111 0.55 -24.78 22.42
N LEU A 112 1.21 -25.27 23.45
CA LEU A 112 2.61 -25.64 23.43
C LEU A 112 2.79 -27.13 23.78
N ASP A 113 3.70 -27.80 23.08
CA ASP A 113 4.27 -29.08 23.47
C ASP A 113 5.65 -28.83 24.07
N LEU A 114 5.79 -29.03 25.38
CA LEU A 114 7.02 -28.71 26.10
C LEU A 114 8.17 -29.64 25.72
N ARG A 115 7.88 -30.88 25.35
CA ARG A 115 8.90 -31.86 24.93
C ARG A 115 9.49 -31.47 23.58
N ALA A 116 8.63 -31.06 22.66
CA ALA A 116 9.05 -30.59 21.34
C ALA A 116 9.77 -29.23 21.43
N LEU A 117 9.36 -28.31 22.32
CA LEU A 117 10.09 -27.06 22.59
C LEU A 117 11.53 -27.30 23.06
N ALA A 118 11.76 -28.33 23.87
CA ALA A 118 13.09 -28.74 24.34
C ALA A 118 13.87 -29.60 23.31
N GLY A 119 13.24 -29.94 22.18
CA GLY A 119 13.81 -30.76 21.13
C GLY A 119 14.78 -30.01 20.20
N PRO A 120 15.33 -30.70 19.19
CA PRO A 120 16.28 -30.11 18.23
C PRO A 120 15.65 -29.05 17.31
N ASP A 121 14.33 -29.07 17.11
CA ASP A 121 13.58 -28.01 16.44
C ASP A 121 12.46 -27.49 17.35
N PRO A 122 12.73 -26.44 18.16
CA PRO A 122 11.78 -25.86 19.09
C PRO A 122 10.48 -25.37 18.43
N ARG A 123 10.50 -25.08 17.11
CA ARG A 123 9.32 -24.57 16.40
C ARG A 123 8.18 -25.57 16.42
N LEU A 124 8.49 -26.87 16.37
CA LEU A 124 7.50 -27.94 16.44
C LEU A 124 6.75 -27.99 17.77
N GLY A 125 7.31 -27.35 18.81
CA GLY A 125 6.65 -27.16 20.09
C GLY A 125 5.48 -26.18 20.05
N LEU A 126 5.37 -25.34 19.02
CA LEU A 126 4.22 -24.46 18.83
C LEU A 126 3.12 -25.18 18.02
N LEU A 127 2.11 -25.72 18.72
CA LEU A 127 1.00 -26.42 18.08
C LEU A 127 0.05 -25.44 17.40
N ASN A 128 -0.35 -24.39 18.14
CA ASN A 128 -1.07 -23.25 17.60
C ASN A 128 -0.78 -21.98 18.42
N ALA A 129 -0.98 -20.82 17.81
CA ALA A 129 -1.10 -19.56 18.52
C ALA A 129 -2.10 -18.64 17.83
N PHE A 130 -2.74 -17.81 18.64
CA PHE A 130 -3.55 -16.68 18.24
C PHE A 130 -2.88 -15.44 18.81
N PHE A 131 -2.76 -14.40 18.02
CA PHE A 131 -2.18 -13.15 18.46
C PHE A 131 -3.04 -11.97 18.00
N ARG A 132 -3.13 -10.96 18.85
CA ARG A 132 -3.65 -9.63 18.54
C ARG A 132 -2.64 -8.62 19.06
N LEU A 133 -2.03 -7.89 18.15
CA LEU A 133 -1.05 -6.86 18.43
C LEU A 133 -1.63 -5.51 18.00
N GLU A 134 -1.35 -4.48 18.77
CA GLU A 134 -1.79 -3.12 18.54
C GLU A 134 -0.63 -2.17 18.81
N ALA A 135 -0.52 -1.13 18.00
CA ALA A 135 0.54 -0.15 18.12
C ALA A 135 0.03 1.24 17.77
N GLY A 136 0.33 2.21 18.64
CA GLY A 136 0.08 3.64 18.40
C GLY A 136 1.36 4.37 18.00
N GLU A 137 1.19 5.41 17.17
CA GLU A 137 2.26 6.34 16.74
C GLU A 137 3.47 5.61 16.18
N VAL A 138 3.22 4.72 15.21
CA VAL A 138 4.24 3.83 14.68
C VAL A 138 5.02 4.56 13.59
N ARG A 139 6.35 4.57 13.73
CA ARG A 139 7.25 4.99 12.64
C ARG A 139 7.81 3.77 11.93
N LEU A 140 7.56 3.70 10.63
CA LEU A 140 8.03 2.67 9.72
C LEU A 140 9.10 3.26 8.80
N THR A 141 10.27 2.64 8.68
CA THR A 141 11.25 2.96 7.65
C THR A 141 11.19 1.89 6.57
N LEU A 142 10.70 2.26 5.39
CA LEU A 142 10.81 1.44 4.19
C LEU A 142 12.18 1.67 3.57
N SER A 143 12.84 0.62 3.09
CA SER A 143 14.14 0.74 2.43
C SER A 143 14.22 -0.19 1.24
N GLY A 144 14.86 0.28 0.18
CA GLY A 144 15.08 -0.47 -1.05
C GLY A 144 16.15 0.20 -1.90
N SER A 145 16.42 -0.37 -3.05
CA SER A 145 17.34 0.21 -4.04
C SER A 145 16.68 0.21 -5.42
N LEU A 146 17.13 1.12 -6.27
CA LEU A 146 16.70 1.14 -7.67
C LEU A 146 17.46 0.06 -8.45
N PRO A 147 16.85 -0.53 -9.50
CA PRO A 147 17.54 -1.48 -10.38
C PRO A 147 18.82 -0.89 -11.00
N GLU A 148 18.80 0.40 -11.33
CA GLU A 148 19.92 1.09 -11.99
C GLU A 148 21.05 1.47 -11.01
N THR A 149 20.73 1.68 -9.73
CA THR A 149 21.69 2.03 -8.67
C THR A 149 21.54 1.09 -7.46
N PRO A 150 21.82 -0.22 -7.62
CA PRO A 150 21.56 -1.21 -6.55
C PRO A 150 22.44 -1.03 -5.30
N TRP A 151 23.54 -0.27 -5.42
CA TRP A 151 24.39 0.11 -4.29
C TRP A 151 23.80 1.24 -3.44
N GLU A 152 22.84 2.01 -3.98
CA GLU A 152 22.21 3.13 -3.30
C GLU A 152 20.97 2.65 -2.54
N LYS A 153 20.94 2.86 -1.22
CA LYS A 153 19.78 2.51 -0.40
C LYS A 153 18.92 3.74 -0.20
N LEU A 154 17.77 3.76 -0.87
CA LEU A 154 16.72 4.73 -0.63
C LEU A 154 15.88 4.28 0.56
N SER A 155 15.51 5.24 1.40
CA SER A 155 14.61 4.97 2.51
C SER A 155 13.52 6.04 2.61
N SER A 156 12.36 5.65 3.11
CA SER A 156 11.24 6.54 3.38
C SER A 156 10.68 6.21 4.75
N ASP A 157 10.57 7.24 5.58
CA ASP A 157 9.89 7.14 6.86
C ASP A 157 8.40 7.40 6.65
N LEU A 158 7.59 6.54 7.27
CA LEU A 158 6.15 6.59 7.27
C LEU A 158 5.68 6.58 8.72
N GLU A 159 4.94 7.60 9.09
CA GLU A 159 4.27 7.65 10.40
C GLU A 159 2.82 7.23 10.22
N VAL A 160 2.40 6.21 10.96
CA VAL A 160 1.02 5.73 10.98
C VAL A 160 0.47 5.87 12.40
N PRO A 161 -0.69 6.56 12.58
CA PRO A 161 -1.26 6.78 13.91
C PRO A 161 -1.56 5.49 14.66
N HIS A 162 -2.04 4.47 13.95
CA HIS A 162 -2.50 3.23 14.57
C HIS A 162 -2.32 2.02 13.65
N VAL A 163 -1.90 0.91 14.25
CA VAL A 163 -1.79 -0.40 13.60
C VAL A 163 -2.41 -1.45 14.51
N LEU A 164 -3.26 -2.29 13.94
CA LEU A 164 -3.77 -3.50 14.57
C LEU A 164 -3.46 -4.70 13.68
N LEU A 165 -2.90 -5.74 14.27
CA LEU A 165 -2.55 -6.98 13.61
C LEU A 165 -3.15 -8.14 14.40
N ALA A 166 -4.01 -8.94 13.78
CA ALA A 166 -4.58 -10.13 14.38
C ALA A 166 -4.40 -11.31 13.43
N GLY A 167 -3.94 -12.43 13.97
CA GLY A 167 -3.68 -13.62 13.17
C GLY A 167 -3.38 -14.85 14.01
N ARG A 168 -2.97 -15.89 13.30
CA ARG A 168 -2.73 -17.21 13.85
C ARG A 168 -1.39 -17.74 13.38
N ALA A 169 -0.77 -18.57 14.20
CA ALA A 169 0.36 -19.39 13.84
C ALA A 169 -0.01 -20.86 14.03
N THR A 170 0.26 -21.70 13.04
CA THR A 170 -0.05 -23.13 13.09
C THR A 170 1.11 -23.96 12.57
N ARG A 171 1.13 -25.24 12.92
CA ARG A 171 2.13 -26.22 12.42
C ARG A 171 3.57 -25.72 12.59
N GLY A 172 3.93 -25.25 13.79
CA GLY A 172 5.28 -24.77 14.05
C GLY A 172 5.75 -23.61 13.15
N LEU A 173 4.85 -22.66 12.86
CA LEU A 173 5.09 -21.48 12.00
C LEU A 173 5.16 -21.78 10.50
N GLU A 174 4.73 -22.96 10.05
CA GLU A 174 4.61 -23.26 8.61
C GLU A 174 3.45 -22.50 7.95
N SER A 175 2.36 -22.23 8.67
CA SER A 175 1.25 -21.42 8.17
C SER A 175 0.86 -20.36 9.18
N LEU A 176 0.83 -19.10 8.70
CA LEU A 176 0.45 -17.91 9.45
C LEU A 176 -0.70 -17.19 8.73
N PRO A 177 -1.97 -17.61 8.98
CA PRO A 177 -3.13 -16.87 8.52
C PRO A 177 -3.19 -15.50 9.21
N LEU A 178 -3.29 -14.44 8.41
CA LEU A 178 -3.54 -13.08 8.84
C LEU A 178 -5.05 -12.81 8.77
N ASP A 179 -5.70 -12.81 9.94
CA ASP A 179 -7.14 -12.61 10.06
C ASP A 179 -7.54 -11.15 9.82
N ARG A 180 -6.69 -10.21 10.28
CA ARG A 180 -6.86 -8.77 10.06
C ARG A 180 -5.54 -8.02 10.27
N LEU A 181 -5.16 -7.21 9.31
CA LEU A 181 -4.27 -6.07 9.48
C LEU A 181 -5.13 -4.82 9.26
N ALA A 182 -5.16 -3.90 10.21
CA ALA A 182 -5.80 -2.60 10.06
C ALA A 182 -4.76 -1.52 10.36
N VAL A 183 -4.64 -0.53 9.48
CA VAL A 183 -3.70 0.57 9.60
C VAL A 183 -4.45 1.88 9.34
N ASP A 184 -4.38 2.80 10.29
CA ASP A 184 -4.72 4.19 10.05
C ASP A 184 -3.55 4.84 9.29
N LEU A 185 -3.80 5.33 8.08
CA LEU A 185 -2.78 5.96 7.23
C LEU A 185 -2.71 7.48 7.46
N GLY A 186 -3.52 8.01 8.39
CA GLY A 186 -3.71 9.43 8.62
C GLY A 186 -4.71 10.07 7.65
N HIS A 187 -5.13 11.28 7.97
CA HIS A 187 -6.02 12.11 7.13
C HIS A 187 -7.34 11.42 6.68
N GLY A 188 -7.81 10.43 7.43
CA GLY A 188 -9.03 9.68 7.15
C GLY A 188 -8.87 8.57 6.10
N ALA A 189 -7.63 8.22 5.74
CA ALA A 189 -7.33 7.06 4.92
C ALA A 189 -7.06 5.82 5.80
N THR A 190 -7.58 4.67 5.40
CA THR A 190 -7.40 3.42 6.14
C THR A 190 -7.00 2.29 5.21
N LEU A 191 -6.18 1.37 5.71
CA LEU A 191 -5.81 0.13 5.05
C LEU A 191 -6.29 -1.04 5.90
N GLU A 192 -7.05 -1.95 5.29
CA GLU A 192 -7.38 -3.25 5.87
C GLU A 192 -6.83 -4.37 4.99
N ALA A 193 -6.16 -5.35 5.56
CA ALA A 193 -5.66 -6.50 4.80
C ALA A 193 -5.96 -7.81 5.50
N ARG A 194 -6.11 -8.86 4.68
CA ARG A 194 -6.10 -10.25 5.10
C ARG A 194 -5.10 -11.01 4.26
N GLY A 195 -4.67 -12.16 4.73
CA GLY A 195 -3.71 -12.94 3.99
C GLY A 195 -3.27 -14.20 4.67
N GLU A 196 -2.22 -14.79 4.12
CA GLU A 196 -1.56 -15.94 4.70
C GLU A 196 -0.09 -15.93 4.30
N ALA A 197 0.78 -16.25 5.24
CA ALA A 197 2.17 -16.57 4.96
C ALA A 197 2.41 -18.06 5.21
N GLN A 198 3.04 -18.73 4.25
CA GLN A 198 3.36 -20.15 4.31
C GLN A 198 4.86 -20.36 4.13
N ASP A 199 5.39 -21.44 4.71
CA ASP A 199 6.74 -21.94 4.46
C ASP A 199 7.86 -20.89 4.67
N LEU A 200 7.68 -20.01 5.67
CA LEU A 200 8.55 -18.84 5.91
C LEU A 200 10.03 -19.18 6.11
N ALA A 201 10.34 -20.40 6.56
CA ALA A 201 11.69 -20.88 6.81
C ALA A 201 12.35 -21.59 5.61
N THR A 202 11.56 -21.99 4.61
CA THR A 202 12.02 -22.76 3.45
C THR A 202 11.75 -21.98 2.17
N ALA A 203 10.57 -22.12 1.57
CA ALA A 203 10.17 -21.46 0.33
C ALA A 203 8.98 -20.52 0.62
N PRO A 204 9.22 -19.34 1.22
CA PRO A 204 8.17 -18.45 1.67
C PRO A 204 7.21 -18.11 0.53
N ARG A 205 5.91 -18.23 0.84
CA ARG A 205 4.82 -17.75 -0.02
C ARG A 205 3.86 -16.92 0.82
N ILE A 206 3.73 -15.64 0.49
CA ILE A 206 2.92 -14.67 1.23
C ILE A 206 1.84 -14.15 0.29
N SER A 207 0.57 -14.37 0.64
CA SER A 207 -0.58 -13.85 -0.11
C SER A 207 -1.27 -12.78 0.74
N LEU A 208 -1.47 -11.59 0.19
CA LEU A 208 -2.09 -10.45 0.87
C LEU A 208 -3.18 -9.85 -0.01
N ARG A 209 -4.29 -9.48 0.62
CA ARG A 209 -5.40 -8.78 -0.02
C ARG A 209 -5.70 -7.48 0.72
N PRO A 210 -4.91 -6.42 0.52
CA PRO A 210 -5.19 -5.12 1.12
C PRO A 210 -6.34 -4.40 0.40
N VAL A 211 -7.13 -3.69 1.19
CA VAL A 211 -8.19 -2.77 0.80
C VAL A 211 -7.85 -1.43 1.42
N ILE A 212 -7.63 -0.43 0.59
CA ILE A 212 -7.32 0.94 1.01
C ILE A 212 -8.53 1.80 0.70
N THR A 213 -9.02 2.56 1.68
CA THR A 213 -10.18 3.43 1.50
C THR A 213 -9.86 4.86 1.84
N GLY A 214 -10.40 5.77 1.03
CA GLY A 214 -10.38 7.20 1.30
C GLY A 214 -9.00 7.84 1.24
N LEU A 215 -8.11 7.39 0.37
CA LEU A 215 -6.76 7.93 0.23
C LEU A 215 -6.75 9.17 -0.68
N ALA A 216 -6.29 10.33 -0.19
CA ALA A 216 -6.10 11.50 -1.03
C ALA A 216 -4.90 11.30 -2.00
N THR A 217 -4.92 11.95 -3.16
CA THR A 217 -3.83 11.84 -4.13
C THR A 217 -2.48 12.28 -3.54
N GLU A 218 -2.49 13.32 -2.71
CA GLU A 218 -1.31 13.85 -2.02
C GLU A 218 -0.76 12.84 -1.00
N ASP A 219 -1.66 12.12 -0.31
CA ASP A 219 -1.28 11.02 0.58
C ASP A 219 -0.69 9.86 -0.22
N LEU A 220 -1.27 9.50 -1.37
CA LEU A 220 -0.72 8.45 -2.24
C LEU A 220 0.74 8.73 -2.61
N ILE A 221 1.07 9.96 -3.00
CA ILE A 221 2.44 10.37 -3.36
C ILE A 221 3.39 10.27 -2.15
N ARG A 222 2.92 10.66 -0.96
CA ARG A 222 3.68 10.52 0.30
C ARG A 222 3.94 9.07 0.65
N LEU A 223 2.93 8.21 0.54
CA LEU A 223 2.99 6.79 0.89
C LEU A 223 3.74 5.95 -0.16
N TRP A 224 3.89 6.45 -1.38
CA TRP A 224 4.56 5.72 -2.46
C TRP A 224 6.04 5.50 -2.16
N PRO A 225 6.55 4.25 -2.19
CA PRO A 225 7.95 3.98 -1.92
C PRO A 225 8.90 4.65 -2.93
N PRO A 226 10.00 5.30 -2.51
CA PRO A 226 10.92 6.00 -3.41
C PRO A 226 11.64 5.10 -4.41
N PHE A 227 11.78 3.82 -4.08
CA PHE A 227 12.50 2.83 -4.89
C PHE A 227 11.58 2.06 -5.86
N VAL A 228 10.29 2.36 -5.90
CA VAL A 228 9.33 1.69 -6.80
C VAL A 228 8.86 2.67 -7.86
N ALA A 229 9.14 2.37 -9.13
CA ALA A 229 8.69 3.13 -10.29
C ALA A 229 8.92 4.65 -10.15
N GLU A 230 10.16 5.05 -9.88
CA GLU A 230 10.54 6.45 -9.58
C GLU A 230 9.98 7.45 -10.62
N GLY A 231 10.12 7.17 -11.91
CA GLY A 231 9.60 8.03 -12.98
C GLY A 231 8.08 8.22 -12.90
N ALA A 232 7.33 7.16 -12.63
CA ALA A 232 5.89 7.23 -12.43
C ALA A 232 5.54 8.03 -11.17
N ARG A 233 6.28 7.84 -10.07
CA ARG A 233 6.09 8.60 -8.82
C ARG A 233 6.30 10.09 -9.04
N THR A 234 7.40 10.48 -9.70
CA THR A 234 7.71 11.89 -9.99
C THR A 234 6.65 12.51 -10.88
N TRP A 235 6.25 11.81 -11.96
CA TRP A 235 5.18 12.28 -12.83
C TRP A 235 3.86 12.47 -12.06
N MET A 236 3.47 11.52 -11.20
CA MET A 236 2.27 11.67 -10.38
C MET A 236 2.36 12.87 -9.44
N ALA A 237 3.51 13.07 -8.79
CA ALA A 237 3.73 14.18 -7.87
C ALA A 237 3.60 15.56 -8.52
N GLU A 238 4.03 15.67 -9.78
CA GLU A 238 4.00 16.93 -10.53
C GLU A 238 2.65 17.18 -11.22
N ASN A 239 1.94 16.12 -11.61
CA ASN A 239 0.83 16.23 -12.57
C ASN A 239 -0.55 15.87 -11.98
N LEU A 240 -0.61 15.28 -10.78
CA LEU A 240 -1.85 14.85 -10.14
C LEU A 240 -2.14 15.65 -8.87
N SER A 241 -3.38 16.12 -8.70
CA SER A 241 -3.80 16.86 -7.50
C SER A 241 -5.32 16.79 -7.27
N ARG A 242 -5.78 17.20 -6.07
CA ARG A 242 -7.20 17.40 -5.68
C ARG A 242 -8.09 16.15 -5.68
N GLY A 243 -7.59 15.01 -6.16
CA GLY A 243 -8.33 13.76 -6.28
C GLY A 243 -8.33 12.92 -5.02
N ARG A 244 -9.20 11.90 -5.02
CA ARG A 244 -9.25 10.88 -3.97
C ARG A 244 -9.47 9.50 -4.57
N VAL A 245 -8.73 8.53 -4.05
CA VAL A 245 -8.99 7.10 -4.22
C VAL A 245 -10.04 6.70 -3.18
N ARG A 246 -11.23 6.36 -3.65
CA ARG A 246 -12.33 5.95 -2.76
C ARG A 246 -12.06 4.59 -2.14
N GLU A 247 -11.70 3.65 -2.98
CA GLU A 247 -11.38 2.27 -2.64
C GLU A 247 -10.34 1.76 -3.63
N ALA A 248 -9.30 1.10 -3.11
CA ALA A 248 -8.36 0.31 -3.87
C ALA A 248 -8.27 -1.08 -3.27
N VAL A 249 -8.47 -2.11 -4.09
CA VAL A 249 -8.34 -3.51 -3.70
C VAL A 249 -7.17 -4.08 -4.46
N LEU A 250 -6.22 -4.68 -3.75
CA LEU A 250 -5.09 -5.38 -4.37
C LEU A 250 -5.10 -6.84 -3.95
N ASP A 251 -4.60 -7.70 -4.81
CA ASP A 251 -4.27 -9.10 -4.57
C ASP A 251 -2.79 -9.27 -4.91
N ILE A 252 -1.98 -9.53 -3.87
CA ILE A 252 -0.52 -9.56 -3.95
C ILE A 252 -0.06 -10.94 -3.53
N VAL A 253 0.80 -11.55 -4.34
CA VAL A 253 1.53 -12.77 -3.97
C VAL A 253 3.02 -12.49 -4.03
N LEU A 254 3.69 -12.66 -2.90
CA LEU A 254 5.14 -12.62 -2.78
C LEU A 254 5.65 -14.05 -2.61
N ALA A 255 6.74 -14.39 -3.31
CA ALA A 255 7.42 -15.67 -3.11
C ALA A 255 8.93 -15.52 -3.31
N GLY A 256 9.69 -16.44 -2.74
CA GLY A 256 11.14 -16.47 -2.90
C GLY A 256 11.77 -17.73 -2.33
N PRO A 257 13.06 -17.97 -2.59
CA PRO A 257 13.77 -19.12 -2.05
C PRO A 257 14.04 -19.01 -0.54
N ARG A 258 13.98 -17.79 0.03
CA ARG A 258 14.14 -17.45 1.45
C ARG A 258 13.45 -16.13 1.75
N LEU A 259 13.13 -15.85 3.03
CA LEU A 259 12.36 -14.66 3.43
C LEU A 259 13.02 -13.33 3.03
N ALA A 260 14.35 -13.28 2.99
CA ALA A 260 15.11 -12.09 2.57
C ALA A 260 15.08 -11.84 1.04
N GLU A 261 14.63 -12.82 0.26
CA GLU A 261 14.63 -12.80 -1.21
C GLU A 261 13.20 -12.87 -1.78
N VAL A 262 12.18 -12.60 -0.95
CA VAL A 262 10.79 -12.56 -1.43
C VAL A 262 10.60 -11.39 -2.38
N ALA A 263 10.00 -11.68 -3.53
CA ALA A 263 9.63 -10.69 -4.53
C ALA A 263 8.17 -10.90 -4.95
N PRO A 264 7.49 -9.85 -5.46
CA PRO A 264 6.18 -10.02 -6.08
C PRO A 264 6.25 -10.98 -7.26
N VAL A 265 5.46 -12.06 -7.19
CA VAL A 265 5.25 -13.01 -8.30
C VAL A 265 3.88 -12.84 -8.94
N SER A 266 2.96 -12.16 -8.25
CA SER A 266 1.66 -11.77 -8.78
C SER A 266 1.20 -10.48 -8.11
N LEU A 267 0.65 -9.57 -8.92
CA LEU A 267 -0.05 -8.37 -8.50
C LEU A 267 -1.25 -8.20 -9.41
N ALA A 268 -2.42 -8.07 -8.81
CA ALA A 268 -3.63 -7.61 -9.47
C ALA A 268 -4.29 -6.57 -8.56
N GLY A 269 -4.92 -5.56 -9.14
CA GLY A 269 -5.59 -4.56 -8.33
C GLY A 269 -6.55 -3.71 -9.11
N THR A 270 -7.52 -3.13 -8.39
CA THR A 270 -8.46 -2.15 -8.92
C THR A 270 -8.56 -0.98 -7.96
N ALA A 271 -8.68 0.24 -8.49
CA ALA A 271 -8.95 1.42 -7.67
C ALA A 271 -9.95 2.36 -8.33
N ASP A 272 -10.91 2.88 -7.56
CA ASP A 272 -11.87 3.87 -8.02
C ASP A 272 -11.41 5.28 -7.58
N VAL A 273 -11.26 6.18 -8.55
CA VAL A 273 -10.73 7.53 -8.36
C VAL A 273 -11.77 8.57 -8.74
N GLU A 274 -11.89 9.64 -7.96
CA GLU A 274 -12.78 10.76 -8.22
C GLU A 274 -12.14 12.12 -7.92
N GLY A 275 -12.65 13.18 -8.58
CA GLY A 275 -12.26 14.57 -8.32
C GLY A 275 -10.82 14.93 -8.75
N LEU A 276 -10.17 14.06 -9.51
CA LEU A 276 -8.76 14.20 -9.84
C LEU A 276 -8.55 15.35 -10.83
N THR A 277 -7.51 16.14 -10.60
CA THR A 277 -6.98 17.08 -11.59
C THR A 277 -5.72 16.50 -12.21
N VAL A 278 -5.65 16.50 -13.54
CA VAL A 278 -4.54 15.92 -14.30
C VAL A 278 -3.94 16.97 -15.25
N VAL A 279 -2.68 17.29 -15.04
CA VAL A 279 -1.87 18.06 -15.99
C VAL A 279 -1.19 17.07 -16.94
N TYR A 280 -1.83 16.77 -18.07
CA TYR A 280 -1.31 15.73 -18.97
C TYR A 280 -0.15 16.20 -19.85
N ARG A 281 -0.08 17.51 -20.15
CA ARG A 281 1.03 18.16 -20.87
C ARG A 281 0.92 19.69 -20.79
N ALA A 282 1.78 20.35 -20.02
CA ALA A 282 1.86 21.81 -20.05
C ALA A 282 2.37 22.33 -21.42
N PRO A 283 1.88 23.48 -21.93
CA PRO A 283 0.93 24.42 -21.34
C PRO A 283 -0.55 24.15 -21.72
N LEU A 284 -0.92 22.93 -22.10
CA LEU A 284 -2.34 22.62 -22.38
C LEU A 284 -3.18 22.71 -21.10
N PRO A 285 -4.46 23.12 -21.21
CA PRO A 285 -5.34 23.22 -20.05
C PRO A 285 -5.47 21.88 -19.32
N PRO A 286 -5.40 21.84 -17.98
CA PRO A 286 -5.59 20.62 -17.19
C PRO A 286 -6.97 19.99 -17.39
N LEU A 287 -7.06 18.69 -17.12
CA LEU A 287 -8.33 18.01 -16.91
C LEU A 287 -8.75 18.13 -15.44
N GLU A 288 -10.01 18.46 -15.19
CA GLU A 288 -10.63 18.57 -13.86
C GLU A 288 -11.76 17.56 -13.70
N ASP A 289 -12.10 17.27 -12.44
CA ASP A 289 -13.13 16.30 -12.04
C ASP A 289 -13.00 14.95 -12.73
N VAL A 290 -11.74 14.51 -12.95
CA VAL A 290 -11.45 13.22 -13.55
C VAL A 290 -11.96 12.13 -12.61
N GLY A 291 -12.83 11.28 -13.15
CA GLY A 291 -13.35 10.10 -12.47
C GLY A 291 -13.14 8.86 -13.31
N GLY A 292 -12.75 7.77 -12.68
CA GLY A 292 -12.46 6.55 -13.40
C GLY A 292 -12.01 5.38 -12.52
N ARG A 293 -11.73 4.27 -13.18
CA ARG A 293 -11.26 3.04 -12.58
C ARG A 293 -9.87 2.69 -13.08
N LEU A 294 -8.96 2.48 -12.16
CA LEU A 294 -7.62 1.94 -12.38
C LEU A 294 -7.65 0.43 -12.25
N HIS A 295 -6.91 -0.24 -13.12
CA HIS A 295 -6.56 -1.66 -13.07
C HIS A 295 -5.04 -1.75 -13.06
N LEU A 296 -4.47 -2.46 -12.09
CA LEU A 296 -3.04 -2.60 -11.86
C LEU A 296 -2.64 -4.08 -11.97
N ALA A 297 -1.56 -4.34 -12.70
CA ALA A 297 -0.86 -5.61 -12.73
C ALA A 297 0.66 -5.37 -12.83
N LEU A 298 1.48 -6.41 -12.68
CA LEU A 298 2.94 -6.29 -12.82
C LEU A 298 3.34 -5.82 -14.23
N GLU A 299 2.70 -6.36 -15.25
CA GLU A 299 3.07 -6.16 -16.67
C GLU A 299 2.36 -4.95 -17.30
N ALA A 300 1.23 -4.52 -16.71
CA ALA A 300 0.35 -3.54 -17.31
C ALA A 300 -0.47 -2.73 -16.29
N ILE A 301 -0.76 -1.49 -16.67
CA ILE A 301 -1.70 -0.61 -15.97
C ILE A 301 -2.75 -0.17 -16.97
N ARG A 302 -4.03 -0.23 -16.60
CA ARG A 302 -5.14 0.31 -17.40
C ARG A 302 -5.95 1.30 -16.58
N VAL A 303 -6.29 2.44 -17.17
CA VAL A 303 -7.19 3.43 -16.59
C VAL A 303 -8.38 3.58 -17.52
N ASP A 304 -9.56 3.32 -17.00
CA ASP A 304 -10.83 3.61 -17.65
C ASP A 304 -11.36 4.93 -17.08
N VAL A 305 -11.26 5.98 -17.88
CA VAL A 305 -11.74 7.32 -17.53
C VAL A 305 -13.21 7.38 -17.92
N ALA A 306 -14.09 7.65 -16.96
CA ALA A 306 -15.51 7.78 -17.19
C ALA A 306 -15.88 9.20 -17.64
N GLN A 307 -15.30 10.20 -16.99
CA GLN A 307 -15.50 11.60 -17.34
C GLN A 307 -14.32 12.48 -16.95
N ALA A 308 -14.21 13.62 -17.63
CA ALA A 308 -13.38 14.75 -17.24
C ALA A 308 -13.87 16.05 -17.88
N ARG A 309 -13.58 17.19 -17.27
CA ARG A 309 -13.80 18.53 -17.85
C ARG A 309 -12.46 19.15 -18.22
N VAL A 310 -12.42 19.94 -19.29
CA VAL A 310 -11.21 20.69 -19.64
C VAL A 310 -11.26 22.05 -18.96
N GLN A 311 -10.22 22.40 -18.19
CA GLN A 311 -10.18 23.66 -17.46
C GLN A 311 -10.29 24.85 -18.43
N GLY A 312 -11.20 25.78 -18.14
CA GLY A 312 -11.39 27.01 -18.92
C GLY A 312 -12.09 26.84 -20.27
N LEU A 313 -12.51 25.63 -20.65
CA LEU A 313 -13.24 25.36 -21.90
C LEU A 313 -14.64 24.80 -21.60
N ASP A 314 -15.56 25.69 -21.24
CA ASP A 314 -16.91 25.33 -20.83
C ASP A 314 -17.67 24.53 -21.90
N GLY A 315 -18.27 23.42 -21.49
CA GLY A 315 -19.01 22.51 -22.37
C GLY A 315 -18.15 21.49 -23.12
N LEU A 316 -16.82 21.62 -23.10
CA LEU A 316 -15.93 20.60 -23.64
C LEU A 316 -15.63 19.54 -22.57
N ALA A 317 -16.12 18.32 -22.81
CA ALA A 317 -16.02 17.23 -21.86
C ALA A 317 -15.47 15.95 -22.50
N LEU A 318 -14.68 15.22 -21.72
CA LEU A 318 -14.32 13.84 -22.02
C LEU A 318 -15.49 12.94 -21.58
N GLN A 319 -16.10 12.22 -22.52
CA GLN A 319 -17.22 11.29 -22.28
C GLN A 319 -16.78 9.84 -22.06
N GLY A 320 -15.48 9.62 -21.99
CA GLY A 320 -14.90 8.30 -21.83
C GLY A 320 -13.49 8.24 -22.40
N GLY A 321 -12.67 7.39 -21.82
CA GLY A 321 -11.35 7.12 -22.33
C GLY A 321 -10.72 5.89 -21.71
N THR A 322 -9.69 5.39 -22.37
CA THR A 322 -8.85 4.32 -21.86
C THR A 322 -7.39 4.74 -22.01
N VAL A 323 -6.61 4.58 -20.96
CA VAL A 323 -5.15 4.66 -20.99
C VAL A 323 -4.63 3.28 -20.62
N VAL A 324 -3.77 2.70 -21.45
CA VAL A 324 -3.14 1.41 -21.18
C VAL A 324 -1.63 1.56 -21.28
N PHE A 325 -0.94 1.17 -20.22
CA PHE A 325 0.50 1.00 -20.20
C PHE A 325 0.82 -0.49 -20.17
N THR A 326 1.76 -0.94 -21.01
CA THR A 326 2.14 -2.37 -21.13
C THR A 326 3.65 -2.52 -21.18
N GLY A 327 4.15 -3.71 -20.84
CA GLY A 327 5.57 -4.04 -20.83
C GLY A 327 6.29 -3.46 -19.62
N LEU A 328 5.57 -3.19 -18.52
CA LEU A 328 6.11 -2.54 -17.32
C LEU A 328 7.16 -3.40 -16.57
N ASP A 329 7.23 -4.68 -16.92
CA ASP A 329 8.22 -5.66 -16.48
C ASP A 329 9.35 -5.89 -17.51
N ALA A 330 9.33 -5.17 -18.63
CA ALA A 330 10.29 -5.26 -19.72
C ALA A 330 11.03 -3.93 -19.96
N GLU A 331 12.09 -3.99 -20.77
CA GLU A 331 12.86 -2.81 -21.18
C GLU A 331 12.01 -1.87 -22.06
N ASP A 332 11.27 -2.45 -23.01
CA ASP A 332 10.38 -1.71 -23.90
C ASP A 332 8.98 -1.61 -23.29
N GLN A 333 8.57 -0.37 -23.03
CA GLN A 333 7.27 -0.03 -22.45
C GLN A 333 6.46 0.79 -23.44
N PHE A 334 5.13 0.63 -23.43
CA PHE A 334 4.23 1.29 -24.39
C PHE A 334 3.04 1.92 -23.70
N ALA A 335 2.50 2.97 -24.32
CA ALA A 335 1.24 3.60 -23.96
C ALA A 335 0.26 3.56 -25.14
N ASP A 336 -0.99 3.15 -24.90
CA ASP A 336 -2.14 3.28 -25.82
C ASP A 336 -3.22 4.11 -25.10
N ILE A 337 -3.60 5.23 -25.69
CA ILE A 337 -4.57 6.17 -25.14
C ILE A 337 -5.69 6.33 -26.14
N LYS A 338 -6.93 6.19 -25.68
CA LYS A 338 -8.16 6.47 -26.45
C LYS A 338 -9.04 7.39 -25.65
N ALA A 339 -9.61 8.40 -26.31
CA ALA A 339 -10.44 9.41 -25.69
C ALA A 339 -11.61 9.77 -26.60
N ARG A 340 -12.80 9.92 -26.02
CA ARG A 340 -13.96 10.50 -26.67
C ARG A 340 -14.27 11.85 -26.05
N ILE A 341 -14.22 12.90 -26.85
CA ILE A 341 -14.42 14.28 -26.43
C ILE A 341 -15.66 14.82 -27.16
N SER A 342 -16.54 15.51 -26.44
CA SER A 342 -17.71 16.16 -27.00
C SER A 342 -17.82 17.60 -26.53
N GLY A 343 -18.33 18.49 -27.36
CA GLY A 343 -18.75 19.81 -26.95
C GLY A 343 -18.76 20.82 -28.09
N PRO A 344 -18.89 22.12 -27.76
CA PRO A 344 -18.96 23.17 -28.77
C PRO A 344 -17.71 23.17 -29.65
N LEU A 345 -17.92 23.21 -30.98
CA LEU A 345 -16.83 23.20 -31.95
C LEU A 345 -15.84 24.36 -31.74
N ALA A 346 -16.34 25.53 -31.31
CA ALA A 346 -15.50 26.66 -30.93
C ALA A 346 -14.49 26.31 -29.83
N GLN A 347 -14.92 25.57 -28.80
CA GLN A 347 -14.04 25.19 -27.69
C GLN A 347 -13.05 24.11 -28.10
N ALA A 348 -13.46 23.15 -28.93
CA ALA A 348 -12.55 22.16 -29.49
C ALA A 348 -11.46 22.82 -30.35
N LEU A 349 -11.82 23.84 -31.15
CA LEU A 349 -10.86 24.64 -31.93
C LEU A 349 -9.92 25.45 -31.03
N THR A 350 -10.41 26.01 -29.93
CA THR A 350 -9.58 26.70 -28.93
C THR A 350 -8.55 25.75 -28.33
N LEU A 351 -8.95 24.51 -27.98
CA LEU A 351 -8.03 23.51 -27.42
C LEU A 351 -6.88 23.18 -28.36
N ILE A 352 -7.16 22.92 -29.65
CA ILE A 352 -6.11 22.59 -30.62
C ILE A 352 -5.29 23.80 -31.09
N ASP A 353 -5.71 25.01 -30.71
CA ASP A 353 -4.95 26.25 -30.94
C ASP A 353 -3.98 26.60 -29.78
N HIS A 354 -4.09 25.90 -28.64
CA HIS A 354 -3.10 26.06 -27.57
C HIS A 354 -1.70 25.63 -28.03
N GLU A 355 -0.68 26.27 -27.47
CA GLU A 355 0.70 25.82 -27.66
C GLU A 355 0.91 24.42 -27.05
N PRO A 356 1.73 23.56 -27.67
CA PRO A 356 2.53 23.79 -28.88
C PRO A 356 1.81 23.45 -30.20
N LEU A 357 0.49 23.24 -30.19
CA LEU A 357 -0.24 22.73 -31.36
C LEU A 357 -0.51 23.83 -32.41
N GLY A 358 -1.19 24.93 -32.02
CA GLY A 358 -1.41 26.10 -32.89
C GLY A 358 -2.17 25.84 -34.20
N TYR A 359 -2.97 24.77 -34.28
CA TYR A 359 -3.52 24.29 -35.55
C TYR A 359 -4.61 25.20 -36.13
N ALA A 360 -5.46 25.82 -35.30
CA ALA A 360 -6.54 26.67 -35.80
C ALA A 360 -6.02 27.94 -36.48
N LYS A 361 -5.04 28.61 -35.85
CA LYS A 361 -4.33 29.75 -36.44
C LYS A 361 -3.63 29.39 -37.75
N ALA A 362 -3.01 28.21 -37.83
CA ALA A 362 -2.31 27.77 -39.03
C ALA A 362 -3.23 27.65 -40.26
N VAL A 363 -4.52 27.36 -40.06
CA VAL A 363 -5.52 27.28 -41.14
C VAL A 363 -6.43 28.52 -41.23
N GLY A 364 -6.11 29.59 -40.50
CA GLY A 364 -6.82 30.87 -40.56
C GLY A 364 -8.20 30.87 -39.91
N LEU A 365 -8.53 29.87 -39.08
CA LEU A 365 -9.79 29.83 -38.34
C LEU A 365 -9.69 30.64 -37.05
N VAL A 366 -10.73 31.42 -36.74
CA VAL A 366 -10.88 32.10 -35.45
C VAL A 366 -11.91 31.31 -34.63
N PRO A 367 -11.50 30.55 -33.59
CA PRO A 367 -12.39 29.65 -32.85
C PRO A 367 -13.70 30.30 -32.39
N ALA A 368 -13.62 31.54 -31.88
CA ALA A 368 -14.78 32.31 -31.39
C ALA A 368 -15.84 32.64 -32.46
N GLN A 369 -15.51 32.51 -33.75
CA GLN A 369 -16.43 32.79 -34.86
C GLN A 369 -17.12 31.54 -35.41
N VAL A 370 -16.72 30.35 -34.93
CA VAL A 370 -17.27 29.06 -35.39
C VAL A 370 -18.44 28.65 -34.49
N LYS A 371 -19.50 28.09 -35.08
CA LYS A 371 -20.61 27.46 -34.35
C LYS A 371 -20.77 26.01 -34.77
N GLY A 372 -21.43 25.24 -33.90
CA GLY A 372 -21.72 23.82 -34.09
C GLY A 372 -21.23 22.98 -32.92
N GLU A 373 -21.51 21.70 -32.98
CA GLU A 373 -21.08 20.69 -32.02
C GLU A 373 -20.06 19.76 -32.66
N ALA A 374 -19.12 19.26 -31.86
CA ALA A 374 -18.10 18.31 -32.27
C ALA A 374 -18.08 17.10 -31.34
N GLU A 375 -18.09 15.90 -31.92
CA GLU A 375 -17.77 14.65 -31.25
C GLU A 375 -16.48 14.10 -31.86
N THR A 376 -15.43 13.99 -31.05
CA THR A 376 -14.10 13.56 -31.51
C THR A 376 -13.66 12.30 -30.77
N GLU A 377 -13.25 11.28 -31.52
CA GLU A 377 -12.50 10.13 -31.02
C GLU A 377 -11.02 10.30 -31.39
N ILE A 378 -10.16 10.28 -30.37
CA ILE A 378 -8.71 10.41 -30.54
C ILE A 378 -8.04 9.14 -30.00
N SER A 379 -7.02 8.67 -30.71
CA SER A 379 -6.16 7.59 -30.26
C SER A 379 -4.68 7.97 -30.40
N PHE A 380 -3.90 7.71 -29.35
CA PHE A 380 -2.44 7.82 -29.36
C PHE A 380 -1.83 6.46 -29.03
N ALA A 381 -0.77 6.07 -29.72
CA ALA A 381 0.07 4.95 -29.29
C ALA A 381 1.55 5.30 -29.46
N PHE A 382 2.36 5.08 -28.44
CA PHE A 382 3.79 5.42 -28.45
C PHE A 382 4.60 4.60 -27.44
N PRO A 383 5.92 4.41 -27.67
CA PRO A 383 6.81 3.84 -26.68
C PRO A 383 7.09 4.85 -25.54
N LEU A 384 7.21 4.36 -24.31
CA LEU A 384 7.53 5.16 -23.12
C LEU A 384 9.05 5.41 -23.04
N LEU A 385 9.52 6.36 -23.83
CA LEU A 385 10.93 6.77 -23.87
C LEU A 385 11.14 8.11 -23.16
N LYS A 386 12.32 8.32 -22.55
CA LYS A 386 12.72 9.62 -21.99
C LYS A 386 12.69 10.75 -23.04
N THR A 387 13.00 10.41 -24.30
CA THR A 387 12.94 11.32 -25.44
C THR A 387 12.09 10.68 -26.53
N LEU A 388 10.88 11.19 -26.71
CA LEU A 388 9.92 10.73 -27.72
C LEU A 388 9.91 11.68 -28.92
N THR A 389 10.10 11.18 -30.13
CA THR A 389 9.95 11.96 -31.36
C THR A 389 8.51 11.87 -31.89
N PHE A 390 8.08 12.86 -32.67
CA PHE A 390 6.72 12.86 -33.23
C PHE A 390 6.46 11.66 -34.15
N GLU A 391 7.47 11.19 -34.88
CA GLU A 391 7.37 10.03 -35.78
C GLU A 391 7.10 8.71 -35.03
N GLN A 392 7.42 8.66 -33.74
CA GLN A 392 7.17 7.50 -32.88
C GLN A 392 5.76 7.48 -32.28
N VAL A 393 4.96 8.52 -32.53
CA VAL A 393 3.58 8.63 -32.03
C VAL A 393 2.61 8.28 -33.15
N SER A 394 1.90 7.18 -33.00
CA SER A 394 0.74 6.87 -33.82
C SER A 394 -0.45 7.72 -33.37
N LEU A 395 -0.94 8.60 -34.24
CA LEU A 395 -2.10 9.47 -33.97
C LEU A 395 -3.25 9.09 -34.90
N GLY A 396 -4.40 8.78 -34.31
CA GLY A 396 -5.68 8.63 -35.00
C GLY A 396 -6.69 9.65 -34.50
N VAL A 397 -7.38 10.33 -35.41
CA VAL A 397 -8.44 11.28 -35.08
C VAL A 397 -9.64 11.01 -35.98
N LYS A 398 -10.82 10.89 -35.38
CA LYS A 398 -12.11 10.84 -36.08
C LYS A 398 -13.02 11.87 -35.44
N ALA A 399 -13.59 12.78 -36.22
CA ALA A 399 -14.52 13.78 -35.74
C ALA A 399 -15.84 13.68 -36.50
N ARG A 400 -16.95 13.90 -35.80
CA ARG A 400 -18.27 14.17 -36.37
C ARG A 400 -18.69 15.57 -35.97
N LEU A 401 -19.11 16.35 -36.94
CA LEU A 401 -19.52 17.74 -36.72
C LEU A 401 -20.99 17.91 -37.09
N ALA A 402 -21.74 18.63 -36.26
CA ALA A 402 -23.15 18.88 -36.46
C ALA A 402 -23.48 20.36 -36.32
N GLY A 403 -24.38 20.85 -37.17
CA GLY A 403 -24.85 22.25 -37.12
C GLY A 403 -23.72 23.25 -37.34
N VAL A 404 -22.73 22.90 -38.17
CA VAL A 404 -21.54 23.72 -38.35
C VAL A 404 -21.90 25.01 -39.08
N ALA A 405 -21.56 26.14 -38.48
CA ALA A 405 -21.56 27.43 -39.15
C ALA A 405 -20.17 28.05 -39.14
N LEU A 406 -19.63 28.28 -40.34
CA LEU A 406 -18.29 28.80 -40.57
C LEU A 406 -18.38 30.09 -41.39
N PRO A 407 -18.02 31.24 -40.82
CA PRO A 407 -18.00 32.49 -41.57
C PRO A 407 -16.82 32.51 -42.55
N ARG A 408 -17.10 32.87 -43.81
CA ARG A 408 -16.10 33.15 -44.87
C ARG A 408 -15.14 32.00 -45.25
N VAL A 409 -15.57 30.73 -45.28
CA VAL A 409 -14.67 29.59 -45.57
C VAL A 409 -14.62 29.16 -47.05
N VAL A 410 -15.63 29.48 -47.87
CA VAL A 410 -15.58 29.24 -49.33
C VAL A 410 -16.04 30.49 -50.08
N LEU A 411 -15.15 31.08 -50.89
CA LEU A 411 -15.47 32.17 -51.84
C LEU A 411 -16.16 33.40 -51.20
N GLY A 412 -15.86 33.71 -49.93
CA GLY A 412 -16.44 34.86 -49.23
C GLY A 412 -17.91 34.68 -48.82
N ARG A 413 -18.42 33.45 -48.78
CA ARG A 413 -19.77 33.13 -48.29
C ARG A 413 -19.71 32.30 -47.01
N ASP A 414 -20.74 32.44 -46.18
CA ASP A 414 -20.94 31.66 -44.97
C ASP A 414 -21.40 30.24 -45.33
N LEU A 415 -20.87 29.24 -44.63
CA LEU A 415 -21.40 27.88 -44.63
C LEU A 415 -22.23 27.70 -43.35
N GLY A 416 -23.45 27.18 -43.47
CA GLY A 416 -24.36 26.90 -42.35
C GLY A 416 -25.05 25.54 -42.52
N ASP A 417 -25.51 24.96 -41.40
CA ASP A 417 -26.27 23.70 -41.29
C ASP A 417 -25.62 22.46 -41.94
N GLY A 418 -24.28 22.38 -41.93
CA GLY A 418 -23.56 21.21 -42.42
C GLY A 418 -23.44 20.08 -41.37
N ALA A 419 -23.56 18.84 -41.84
CA ALA A 419 -23.20 17.62 -41.11
C ALA A 419 -21.99 16.97 -41.80
N PHE A 420 -20.92 16.69 -41.03
CA PHE A 420 -19.64 16.22 -41.56
C PHE A 420 -19.04 15.09 -40.73
#